data_AF-A0A6G0VKV9-F1
#
_entry.id   AF-A0A6G0VKV9-F1
#
_cell.length_a   1.000
_cell.length_b   1.000
_cell.length_c   1.000
_cell.angle_alpha   90.00
_cell.angle_beta   90.00
_cell.angle_gamma   90.00
#
_symmetry.space_group_name_H-M   'P 1'
#
loop_
_entity.id
_entity.type
_entity.pdbx_description
1 polymer ?
#
loop_
_entity_poly.entity_id
_entity_poly.type
_entity_poly.pdbx_seq_one_letter_code
_entity_poly.pdbx_strand_id
1 'polypeptide(L)'
;MRRWKATEFRLFLLYIGPIVLKNIITDECYTNFMALNIAMIILLSPNNNHLLNYARELLYFFVKSFQEIYGVHNISHNIHNLLDLSDDYQNYGPLDNCSASVLKII
;
A
#
# COMPACT_ATOMS: atom_id res chain seq x y z
N MET A 1 20.38 10.34 -1.51
CA MET A 1 19.84 10.13 -2.87
C MET A 1 18.65 9.15 -2.97
N ARG A 2 18.42 8.22 -2.01
CA ARG A 2 17.24 7.32 -2.01
C ARG A 2 15.89 7.99 -1.65
N ARG A 3 15.92 9.13 -0.95
CA ARG A 3 14.70 9.85 -0.52
C ARG A 3 13.81 10.30 -1.69
N TRP A 4 14.41 10.68 -2.82
CA TRP A 4 13.64 11.21 -3.97
C TRP A 4 12.78 10.13 -4.64
N LYS A 5 13.28 8.91 -4.79
CA LYS A 5 12.52 7.77 -5.34
C LYS A 5 11.30 7.39 -4.50
N ALA A 6 11.42 7.48 -3.17
CA ALA A 6 10.32 7.17 -2.27
C ALA A 6 9.21 8.25 -2.31
N THR A 7 9.59 9.52 -2.46
CA THR A 7 8.62 10.62 -2.62
C THR A 7 7.90 10.53 -3.96
N GLU A 8 8.61 10.19 -5.04
CA GLU A 8 8.02 9.96 -6.38
C GLU A 8 7.04 8.78 -6.37
N PHE A 9 7.41 7.67 -5.72
CA PHE A 9 6.51 6.53 -5.59
C PHE A 9 5.29 6.84 -4.72
N ARG A 10 5.46 7.57 -3.60
CA ARG A 10 4.33 8.04 -2.79
C ARG A 10 3.39 8.94 -3.60
N LEU A 11 3.94 9.85 -4.41
CA LEU A 11 3.16 10.70 -5.30
C LEU A 11 2.39 9.86 -6.34
N PHE A 12 3.05 8.87 -6.93
CA PHE A 12 2.41 7.94 -7.85
C PHE A 12 1.29 7.17 -7.16
N LEU A 13 1.55 6.52 -6.03
CA LEU A 13 0.60 5.66 -5.36
C LEU A 13 -0.65 6.43 -4.91
N LEU A 14 -0.48 7.59 -4.28
CA LEU A 14 -1.57 8.33 -3.64
C LEU A 14 -2.35 9.26 -4.58
N TYR A 15 -1.71 9.79 -5.62
CA TYR A 15 -2.31 10.87 -6.42
C TYR A 15 -2.39 10.55 -7.91
N ILE A 16 -1.28 10.12 -8.51
CA ILE A 16 -1.21 9.99 -9.98
C ILE A 16 -1.75 8.63 -10.45
N GLY A 17 -1.51 7.57 -9.69
CA GLY A 17 -1.81 6.18 -10.01
C GLY A 17 -3.30 5.94 -10.29
N PRO A 18 -4.24 6.36 -9.42
CA PRO A 18 -5.66 6.18 -9.68
C PRO A 18 -6.14 6.89 -10.96
N ILE A 19 -5.50 8.00 -11.34
CA ILE A 19 -5.87 8.77 -12.53
C ILE A 19 -5.29 8.13 -13.79
N VAL A 20 -4.01 7.77 -13.75
CA VAL A 20 -3.27 7.24 -14.91
C VAL A 20 -3.67 5.80 -15.21
N LEU A 21 -3.92 4.98 -14.19
CA LEU A 21 -4.25 3.57 -14.40
C LEU A 21 -5.72 3.37 -14.82
N LYS A 22 -6.59 4.36 -14.58
CA LYS A 22 -7.99 4.30 -14.98
C LYS A 22 -8.09 4.24 -16.51
N ASN A 23 -8.70 3.16 -17.01
CA ASN A 23 -8.84 2.82 -18.43
C ASN A 23 -7.59 2.27 -19.15
N ILE A 24 -6.47 2.05 -18.44
CA ILE A 24 -5.28 1.42 -19.03
C ILE A 24 -5.19 -0.08 -18.66
N ILE A 25 -5.56 -0.42 -17.43
CA ILE A 25 -5.51 -1.78 -16.91
C ILE A 25 -6.90 -2.40 -16.80
N THR A 26 -6.96 -3.71 -16.63
CA THR A 26 -8.22 -4.42 -16.39
C THR A 26 -8.86 -3.98 -15.08
N ASP A 27 -10.20 -4.07 -15.00
CA ASP A 27 -10.95 -3.66 -13.81
C ASP A 27 -10.50 -4.41 -12.54
N GLU A 28 -10.09 -5.68 -12.68
CA GLU A 28 -9.53 -6.48 -11.59
C GLU A 28 -8.20 -5.90 -11.08
N CYS A 29 -7.27 -5.59 -11.99
CA CYS A 29 -5.99 -4.96 -11.65
C CYS A 29 -6.21 -3.58 -11.01
N TYR A 30 -7.17 -2.81 -11.52
CA TYR A 30 -7.51 -1.49 -10.98
C TYR A 30 -8.11 -1.57 -9.58
N THR A 31 -9.00 -2.54 -9.35
CA THR A 31 -9.61 -2.77 -8.03
C THR A 31 -8.55 -3.19 -7.02
N ASN A 32 -7.63 -4.07 -7.42
CA ASN A 32 -6.49 -4.46 -6.60
C ASN A 32 -5.62 -3.23 -6.25
N PHE A 33 -5.24 -2.43 -7.25
CA PHE A 33 -4.47 -1.20 -7.02
C PHE A 33 -5.19 -0.22 -6.08
N MET A 34 -6.50 -0.06 -6.23
CA MET A 34 -7.30 0.85 -5.41
C MET A 34 -7.33 0.42 -3.93
N ALA A 35 -7.36 -0.89 -3.65
CA ALA A 35 -7.29 -1.40 -2.28
C ALA A 35 -5.97 -0.98 -1.59
N LEU A 36 -4.83 -1.10 -2.29
CA LEU A 36 -3.54 -0.64 -1.79
C LEU A 36 -3.52 0.89 -1.59
N ASN A 37 -4.02 1.65 -2.56
CA ASN A 37 -4.08 3.11 -2.48
C ASN A 37 -4.86 3.58 -1.23
N ILE A 38 -6.05 3.04 -1.01
CA ILE A 38 -6.89 3.42 0.13
C ILE A 38 -6.24 3.00 1.46
N ALA A 39 -5.69 1.78 1.54
CA ALA A 39 -4.99 1.33 2.74
C ALA A 39 -3.82 2.26 3.09
N MET A 40 -3.03 2.68 2.10
CA MET A 40 -1.90 3.58 2.31
C MET A 40 -2.34 5.00 2.70
N ILE A 41 -3.44 5.52 2.15
CA ILE A 41 -4.02 6.80 2.61
C ILE A 41 -4.37 6.73 4.10
N ILE A 42 -4.97 5.62 4.54
CA ILE A 42 -5.36 5.43 5.94
C ILE A 42 -4.11 5.35 6.84
N LEU A 43 -3.12 4.54 6.48
CA LEU A 43 -1.92 4.30 7.28
C LEU A 43 -0.96 5.51 7.34
N LEU A 44 -1.01 6.40 6.34
CA LEU A 44 -0.22 7.63 6.30
C LEU A 44 -0.94 8.83 6.94
N SER A 45 -2.25 8.75 7.16
CA SER A 45 -3.03 9.84 7.74
C SER A 45 -2.97 9.81 9.27
N PRO A 46 -2.59 10.90 9.95
CA PRO A 46 -2.68 10.97 11.40
C PRO A 46 -4.15 10.89 11.84
N ASN A 47 -4.42 10.21 12.97
CA ASN A 47 -5.75 10.02 13.60
C ASN A 47 -6.73 9.00 12.98
N ASN A 48 -6.31 8.17 12.01
CA ASN A 48 -7.19 7.15 11.44
C ASN A 48 -7.14 5.78 12.14
N ASN A 49 -6.82 5.75 13.44
CA ASN A 49 -6.70 4.50 14.21
C ASN A 49 -7.98 3.64 14.17
N HIS A 50 -9.16 4.27 14.09
CA HIS A 50 -10.44 3.57 13.98
C HIS A 50 -10.62 2.85 12.63
N LEU A 51 -9.88 3.25 11.60
CA LEU A 51 -9.86 2.62 10.27
C LEU A 51 -8.68 1.66 10.10
N LEU A 52 -7.86 1.46 11.14
CA LEU A 52 -6.67 0.61 11.04
C LEU A 52 -7.04 -0.84 10.67
N ASN A 53 -8.10 -1.38 11.29
CA ASN A 53 -8.60 -2.71 10.95
C ASN A 53 -9.06 -2.78 9.49
N TYR A 54 -9.71 -1.72 9.00
CA TYR A 54 -10.14 -1.64 7.62
C TYR A 54 -8.95 -1.56 6.64
N ALA A 55 -7.90 -0.80 6.97
CA ALA A 55 -6.66 -0.79 6.19
C ALA A 55 -5.99 -2.16 6.15
N ARG A 56 -5.99 -2.90 7.28
CA ARG A 56 -5.47 -4.27 7.34
C ARG A 56 -6.26 -5.22 6.44
N GLU A 57 -7.59 -5.15 6.47
CA GLU A 57 -8.45 -5.94 5.58
C GLU A 57 -8.21 -5.62 4.11
N LEU A 58 -8.03 -4.33 3.77
CA LEU A 58 -7.70 -3.90 2.42
C LEU A 58 -6.33 -4.42 1.94
N LEU A 59 -5.32 -4.41 2.81
CA LEU A 59 -4.00 -4.98 2.50
C LEU A 59 -4.08 -6.50 2.32
N TYR A 60 -4.84 -7.19 3.17
CA TYR A 60 -5.07 -8.64 3.01
C TYR A 60 -5.77 -8.96 1.68
N PHE A 61 -6.82 -8.20 1.36
CA PHE A 61 -7.51 -8.30 0.08
C PHE A 61 -6.58 -8.03 -1.10
N PHE A 62 -5.72 -7.00 -1.00
CA PHE A 62 -4.71 -6.69 -2.01
C PHE A 62 -3.75 -7.84 -2.22
N VAL A 63 -3.15 -8.39 -1.15
CA VAL A 63 -2.20 -9.50 -1.28
C VAL A 63 -2.88 -10.69 -1.94
N LYS A 64 -4.07 -11.09 -1.46
CA LYS A 64 -4.82 -12.22 -2.00
C LYS A 64 -5.16 -12.03 -3.48
N SER A 65 -5.77 -10.90 -3.83
CA SER A 65 -6.13 -10.57 -5.21
C SER A 65 -4.90 -10.44 -6.11
N PHE A 66 -3.78 -9.94 -5.58
CA PHE A 66 -2.51 -9.88 -6.30
C PHE A 66 -2.00 -11.28 -6.64
N GLN A 67 -2.10 -12.26 -5.72
CA GLN A 67 -1.71 -13.65 -6.01
C GLN A 67 -2.53 -14.24 -7.15
N GLU A 68 -3.83 -13.95 -7.18
CA GLU A 68 -4.78 -14.45 -8.18
C GLU A 68 -4.56 -13.81 -9.57
N ILE A 69 -4.35 -12.49 -9.60
CA ILE A 69 -4.23 -11.71 -10.84
C ILE A 69 -2.84 -11.83 -11.48
N TYR A 70 -1.77 -11.72 -10.67
CA TYR A 70 -0.40 -11.67 -11.16
C TYR A 70 0.34 -13.00 -10.99
N GLY A 71 -0.23 -13.95 -10.25
CA GLY A 71 0.38 -15.23 -9.94
C GLY A 71 1.29 -15.21 -8.71
N VAL A 72 1.28 -16.31 -7.96
CA VAL A 72 1.99 -16.47 -6.68
C VAL A 72 3.51 -16.23 -6.79
N HIS A 73 4.09 -16.47 -7.97
CA HIS A 73 5.52 -16.28 -8.24
C HIS A 73 5.95 -14.80 -8.26
N ASN A 74 5.00 -13.86 -8.45
CA ASN A 74 5.26 -12.42 -8.43
C ASN A 74 5.12 -11.82 -7.03
N ILE A 75 4.79 -12.64 -6.03
CA ILE A 75 4.77 -12.22 -4.63
C ILE A 75 6.19 -12.15 -4.12
N SER A 76 6.78 -10.98 -4.23
CA SER A 76 8.03 -10.68 -3.57
C SER A 76 7.81 -10.53 -2.06
N HIS A 77 8.89 -10.66 -1.29
CA HIS A 77 8.89 -10.44 0.16
C HIS A 77 8.29 -9.08 0.55
N ASN A 78 8.42 -8.08 -0.32
CA ASN A 78 7.84 -6.74 -0.15
C ASN A 78 6.31 -6.77 0.00
N ILE A 79 5.61 -7.67 -0.68
CA ILE A 79 4.15 -7.79 -0.63
C ILE A 79 3.69 -8.39 0.71
N HIS A 80 4.45 -9.30 1.29
CA HIS A 80 4.18 -9.81 2.62
C HIS A 80 4.43 -8.75 3.69
N ASN A 81 5.53 -8.00 3.56
CA ASN A 81 5.87 -6.92 4.49
C ASN A 81 4.81 -5.80 4.50
N LEU A 82 3.97 -5.67 3.45
CA LEU A 82 2.83 -4.74 3.45
C LEU A 82 1.75 -5.14 4.47
N LEU A 83 1.59 -6.42 4.79
CA LEU A 83 0.64 -6.86 5.81
C LEU A 83 1.10 -6.43 7.21
N ASP A 84 2.40 -6.54 7.45
CA ASP A 84 3.04 -6.15 8.71
C ASP A 84 3.00 -4.63 8.94
N LEU A 85 2.77 -3.83 7.89
CA LEU A 85 2.66 -2.37 7.96
C LEU A 85 1.55 -1.89 8.91
N SER A 86 0.45 -2.65 9.01
CA SER A 86 -0.64 -2.34 9.94
C SER A 86 -0.26 -2.63 11.39
N ASP A 87 0.57 -3.65 11.62
CA ASP A 87 1.10 -3.98 12.94
C ASP A 87 2.19 -2.97 13.36
N ASP A 88 3.00 -2.50 12.41
CA ASP A 88 3.95 -1.40 12.62
C ASP A 88 3.24 -0.10 13.03
N TYR A 89 2.12 0.25 12.37
CA TYR A 89 1.31 1.41 12.75
C TYR A 89 0.76 1.27 14.19
N GLN A 90 0.35 0.07 14.58
CA GLN A 90 -0.14 -0.21 15.93
C GLN A 90 0.95 -0.08 17.00
N ASN A 91 2.17 -0.51 16.69
CA ASN A 91 3.30 -0.51 17.62
C ASN A 91 4.02 0.85 17.72
N TYR A 92 4.10 1.60 16.61
CA TYR A 92 4.93 2.81 16.50
C TYR A 92 4.15 4.10 16.18
N GLY A 93 2.84 4.01 15.94
CA GLY A 93 2.01 5.15 15.55
C GLY A 93 2.09 5.47 14.05
N PRO A 94 1.68 6.68 13.62
CA PRO A 94 1.60 7.04 12.21
C PRO A 94 2.92 6.85 11.47
N LEU A 95 2.85 6.17 10.32
CA LEU A 95 4.02 5.80 9.52
C LEU A 95 4.79 7.01 8.95
N ASP A 96 4.20 8.22 9.00
CA ASP A 96 4.87 9.47 8.62
C ASP A 96 6.07 9.80 9.56
N ASN A 97 6.09 9.25 10.78
CA ASN A 97 7.26 9.28 11.67
C ASN A 97 8.24 8.12 11.43
N CYS A 98 7.75 6.97 10.94
CA CYS A 98 8.55 5.79 10.62
C CYS A 98 8.97 5.77 9.14
N SER A 99 9.78 6.76 8.76
CA SER A 99 10.39 6.88 7.43
C SER A 99 11.32 5.72 7.03
N ALA A 100 11.48 4.67 7.85
CA ALA A 100 12.39 3.55 7.60
C ALA A 100 11.70 2.23 7.22
N SER A 101 10.46 1.97 7.67
CA SER A 101 9.80 0.66 7.47
C SER A 101 9.06 0.61 6.14
N VAL A 102 8.28 1.66 5.82
CA VAL A 102 7.57 1.80 4.53
C VAL A 102 8.55 1.89 3.36
N LEU A 103 9.75 2.42 3.61
CA LEU A 103 10.78 2.70 2.62
C LEU A 103 11.65 1.50 2.23
N LYS A 104 11.46 0.34 2.87
CA LYS A 104 12.12 -0.92 2.46
C LYS A 104 11.27 -1.75 1.50
N ILE A 105 9.98 -1.45 1.41
CA ILE A 105 9.01 -2.15 0.58
C ILE A 105 8.83 -1.45 -0.79
N ILE A 106 9.14 -0.15 -0.82
CA ILE A 106 9.13 0.74 -1.99
C ILE A 106 10.56 0.91 -2.52
#